data_AF-A0A5J4NR95-F1
#
_entry.id   AF-A0A5J4NR95-F1
#
_cell.length_a   1.000
_cell.length_b   1.000
_cell.length_c   1.000
_cell.angle_alpha   90.00
_cell.angle_beta   90.00
_cell.angle_gamma   90.00
#
_symmetry.space_group_name_H-M   'P 1'
#
loop_
_entity.id
_entity.type
_entity.pdbx_description
1 polymer ?
#
loop_
_entity_poly.entity_id
_entity_poly.type
_entity_poly.pdbx_seq_one_letter_code
_entity_poly.pdbx_strand_id
1 'polypeptide(L)'
;MVLCRGYLDDLFVITDSSANIVDILKEFSCTHPLVSFTSELESDETFCFQDVSLTTRTDRGLKRSVYHKTTWSGQYDNCYSFTKLKFRPNLTKYLAYKARKICSADVLEHQLQYAALTVHEYGYLGSIVTKHMKAVQISVGNQEFERKPTSMLLLHKEYKVAESLVRRPSSSI
;
A
#
# COMPACT_ATOMS: atom_id res chain seq x y z
N MET A 1 -18.16 2.27 -19.45
CA MET A 1 -17.02 3.19 -19.69
C MET A 1 -16.70 3.89 -18.37
N VAL A 2 -15.68 3.43 -17.65
CA VAL A 2 -15.18 4.12 -16.46
C VAL A 2 -14.26 5.24 -16.96
N LEU A 3 -14.69 6.49 -16.83
CA LEU A 3 -13.87 7.65 -17.18
C LEU A 3 -12.98 7.99 -15.97
N CYS A 4 -11.77 7.44 -15.93
CA CYS A 4 -10.75 7.85 -14.97
C CYS A 4 -10.12 9.17 -15.43
N ARG A 5 -10.66 10.29 -14.95
CA ARG A 5 -10.09 11.63 -15.16
C ARG A 5 -9.00 11.85 -14.10
N GLY A 6 -7.85 11.23 -14.32
CA GLY A 6 -6.68 11.22 -13.46
C GLY A 6 -5.90 9.94 -13.72
N TYR A 7 -4.59 10.06 -13.98
CA TYR A 7 -3.69 8.92 -14.16
C TYR A 7 -3.73 8.08 -12.87
N LEU A 8 -4.49 7.00 -12.86
CA LEU A 8 -4.39 5.97 -11.84
C LEU A 8 -3.15 5.16 -12.19
N ASP A 9 -2.09 5.32 -11.40
CA ASP A 9 -0.85 4.57 -11.62
C ASP A 9 -1.03 3.09 -11.24
N ASP A 10 -1.74 2.80 -10.16
CA ASP A 10 -1.99 1.43 -9.66
C ASP A 10 -3.48 1.22 -9.32
N LEU A 11 -4.04 0.07 -9.71
CA LEU A 11 -5.42 -0.34 -9.40
C LEU A 11 -5.41 -1.65 -8.60
N PHE A 12 -6.27 -1.73 -7.59
CA PHE A 12 -6.55 -2.98 -6.88
C PHE A 12 -7.89 -3.56 -7.36
N VAL A 13 -7.85 -4.77 -7.93
CA VAL A 13 -9.03 -5.46 -8.49
C VAL A 13 -9.29 -6.72 -7.68
N ILE A 14 -10.51 -6.85 -7.16
CA ILE A 14 -11.00 -8.08 -6.53
C ILE A 14 -11.94 -8.75 -7.53
N THR A 15 -11.68 -10.02 -7.82
CA THR A 15 -12.52 -10.81 -8.72
C THR A 15 -12.72 -12.21 -8.17
N ASP A 16 -13.70 -12.92 -8.72
CA ASP A 16 -13.92 -14.33 -8.42
C ASP A 16 -12.74 -15.19 -8.94
N SER A 17 -12.45 -16.30 -8.27
CA SER A 17 -11.37 -17.22 -8.64
C SER A 17 -11.53 -17.82 -10.04
N SER A 18 -12.75 -17.85 -10.58
CA SER A 18 -13.04 -18.30 -11.95
C SER A 18 -12.80 -17.25 -13.03
N ALA A 19 -12.54 -15.99 -12.66
CA ALA A 19 -12.37 -14.92 -13.63
C ALA A 19 -11.04 -15.02 -14.38
N ASN A 20 -11.09 -14.81 -15.70
CA ASN A 20 -9.90 -14.79 -16.52
C ASN A 20 -9.23 -13.41 -16.46
N ILE A 21 -8.12 -13.33 -15.74
CA ILE A 21 -7.33 -12.10 -15.59
C ILE A 21 -6.82 -11.58 -16.95
N VAL A 22 -6.50 -12.47 -17.89
CA VAL A 22 -6.00 -12.08 -19.21
C VAL A 22 -7.07 -11.33 -19.99
N ASP A 23 -8.32 -11.77 -19.91
CA ASP A 23 -9.45 -11.11 -20.59
C ASP A 23 -9.73 -9.74 -19.97
N ILE A 24 -9.69 -9.65 -18.65
CA ILE A 24 -9.84 -8.38 -17.90
C ILE A 24 -8.73 -7.40 -18.30
N LEU A 25 -7.46 -7.87 -18.32
CA LEU A 25 -6.31 -7.03 -18.67
C LEU A 25 -6.38 -6.53 -20.11
N LYS A 26 -6.84 -7.41 -21.02
CA LYS A 26 -7.06 -7.07 -22.43
C LYS A 26 -8.15 -6.01 -22.57
N GLU A 27 -9.27 -6.16 -21.87
CA GLU A 27 -10.35 -5.16 -21.89
C GLU A 27 -9.87 -3.79 -21.40
N PHE A 28 -9.11 -3.76 -20.30
CA PHE A 28 -8.52 -2.51 -19.81
C PHE A 28 -7.54 -1.88 -20.81
N SER A 29 -6.64 -2.69 -21.38
CA SER A 29 -5.64 -2.20 -22.34
C SER A 29 -6.25 -1.76 -23.67
N CYS A 30 -7.42 -2.30 -24.06
CA CYS A 30 -8.15 -1.85 -25.24
C CYS A 30 -8.88 -0.51 -25.04
N THR A 31 -8.94 0.03 -23.81
CA THR A 31 -9.66 1.28 -23.52
C THR A 31 -8.97 2.50 -24.15
N HIS A 32 -7.63 2.48 -24.32
CA HIS A 32 -6.91 3.58 -24.92
C HIS A 32 -5.62 3.13 -25.61
N PRO A 33 -5.35 3.53 -26.88
CA PRO A 33 -4.23 3.01 -27.68
C PRO A 33 -2.83 3.36 -27.14
N LEU A 34 -2.73 4.33 -26.22
CA LEU A 34 -1.47 4.75 -25.59
C LEU A 34 -1.30 4.25 -24.15
N VAL A 35 -2.22 3.42 -23.65
CA VAL A 35 -2.17 2.91 -22.27
C VAL A 35 -2.26 1.39 -22.29
N SER A 36 -1.21 0.74 -21.79
CA SER A 36 -1.19 -0.70 -21.57
C SER A 36 -1.21 -0.98 -20.08
N PHE A 37 -2.11 -1.87 -19.66
CA PHE A 37 -2.18 -2.30 -18.26
C PHE A 37 -1.32 -3.55 -18.06
N THR A 38 -0.74 -3.65 -16.87
CA THR A 38 -0.07 -4.84 -16.36
C THR A 38 -0.74 -5.28 -15.07
N SER A 39 -0.68 -6.57 -14.74
CA SER A 39 -1.23 -7.10 -13.49
C SER A 39 -0.15 -7.78 -12.65
N GLU A 40 -0.19 -7.53 -11.35
CA GLU A 40 0.52 -8.30 -10.33
C GLU A 40 -0.51 -9.18 -9.62
N LEU A 41 -0.27 -10.50 -9.59
CA LEU A 41 -1.15 -11.47 -8.95
C LEU A 41 -0.63 -11.84 -7.57
N GLU A 42 -1.54 -12.29 -6.70
CA GLU A 42 -1.16 -12.92 -5.45
C GLU A 42 -0.32 -14.18 -5.73
N SER A 43 0.78 -14.32 -5.00
CA SER A 43 1.67 -15.48 -5.04
C SER A 43 2.05 -15.87 -3.62
N ASP A 44 2.09 -17.16 -3.32
CA ASP A 44 2.46 -17.67 -1.99
C ASP A 44 1.69 -17.00 -0.84
N GLU A 45 0.36 -16.88 -1.02
CA GLU A 45 -0.57 -16.23 -0.08
C GLU A 45 -0.22 -14.78 0.23
N THR A 46 0.62 -14.17 -0.63
CA THR A 46 1.17 -12.83 -0.46
C THR A 46 0.80 -11.97 -1.65
N PHE A 47 0.25 -10.80 -1.34
CA PHE A 47 -0.11 -9.78 -2.30
C PHE A 47 0.53 -8.46 -1.89
N CYS A 48 1.10 -7.73 -2.86
CA CYS A 48 1.76 -6.47 -2.61
C CYS A 48 1.02 -5.33 -3.33
N PHE A 49 0.76 -4.24 -2.61
CA PHE A 49 0.16 -3.04 -3.17
C PHE A 49 0.84 -1.81 -2.61
N GLN A 50 1.43 -1.00 -3.50
CA GLN A 50 2.22 0.17 -3.15
C GLN A 50 3.32 -0.17 -2.13
N ASP A 51 3.21 0.36 -0.91
CA ASP A 51 4.17 0.21 0.18
C ASP A 51 3.85 -0.95 1.13
N VAL A 52 2.79 -1.72 0.85
CA VAL A 52 2.24 -2.72 1.76
C VAL A 52 2.35 -4.11 1.13
N SER A 53 2.92 -5.05 1.87
CA SER A 53 2.79 -6.48 1.61
C SER A 53 1.77 -7.05 2.59
N LEU A 54 0.81 -7.78 2.04
CA LEU A 54 -0.25 -8.49 2.74
C LEU A 54 0.00 -9.98 2.58
N THR A 55 0.18 -10.69 3.69
CA THR A 55 0.28 -12.15 3.68
C THR A 55 -0.87 -12.73 4.51
N THR A 56 -1.58 -13.69 3.94
CA THR A 56 -2.64 -14.41 4.66
C THR A 56 -2.00 -15.30 5.72
N ARG A 57 -2.60 -15.33 6.91
CA ARG A 57 -2.16 -16.17 8.02
C ARG A 57 -2.98 -17.46 8.08
N THR A 58 -2.45 -18.46 8.76
CA THR A 58 -3.15 -19.73 9.01
C THR A 58 -4.46 -19.55 9.79
N ASP A 59 -4.56 -18.51 10.62
CA ASP A 59 -5.75 -18.12 11.37
C ASP A 59 -6.76 -17.28 10.54
N ARG A 60 -6.54 -17.15 9.23
CA ARG A 60 -7.27 -16.26 8.31
C ARG A 60 -7.14 -14.76 8.62
N GLY A 61 -6.21 -14.39 9.51
CA GLY A 61 -5.81 -13.01 9.71
C GLY A 61 -4.90 -12.50 8.59
N LEU A 62 -4.67 -11.19 8.56
CA LEU A 62 -3.73 -10.57 7.64
C LEU A 62 -2.47 -10.13 8.39
N LYS A 63 -1.31 -10.60 7.91
CA LYS A 63 0.00 -10.08 8.27
C LYS A 63 0.32 -8.93 7.31
N ARG A 64 0.71 -7.78 7.86
CA ARG A 64 1.11 -6.61 7.08
C ARG A 64 2.58 -6.31 7.32
N SER A 65 3.31 -5.98 6.26
CA SER A 65 4.71 -5.53 6.33
C SER A 65 4.98 -4.46 5.28
N VAL A 66 6.08 -3.73 5.45
CA VAL A 66 6.54 -2.77 4.43
C VAL A 66 7.03 -3.55 3.22
N TYR A 67 6.48 -3.23 2.04
CA TYR A 67 6.93 -3.74 0.77
C TYR A 67 7.87 -2.75 0.09
N HIS A 68 8.87 -3.29 -0.60
CA HIS A 68 9.75 -2.56 -1.49
C HIS A 68 9.73 -3.24 -2.86
N LYS A 69 9.43 -2.48 -3.92
CA LYS A 69 9.50 -3.00 -5.29
C LYS A 69 10.92 -3.50 -5.58
N THR A 70 11.05 -4.50 -6.45
CA THR A 70 12.36 -5.06 -6.86
C THR A 70 13.27 -4.01 -7.49
N THR A 71 12.70 -2.95 -8.06
CA THR A 71 13.41 -1.81 -8.64
C THR A 71 13.89 -0.79 -7.60
N TRP A 72 13.56 -0.96 -6.32
CA TRP A 72 13.95 -0.05 -5.27
C TRP A 72 15.44 -0.19 -4.95
N SER A 73 16.19 0.89 -5.15
CA SER A 73 17.64 0.93 -4.97
C SER A 73 18.11 1.05 -3.52
N GLY A 74 17.19 1.17 -2.55
CA GLY A 74 17.57 1.37 -1.16
C GLY A 74 18.10 2.77 -0.84
N GLN A 75 18.03 3.72 -1.78
CA GLN A 75 18.66 5.04 -1.65
C GLN A 75 17.86 6.00 -0.77
N TYR A 76 18.55 6.59 0.21
CA TYR A 76 18.02 7.60 1.13
C TYR A 76 18.97 8.80 1.28
N ASP A 77 18.48 9.86 1.91
CA ASP A 77 19.26 11.06 2.22
C ASP A 77 20.38 10.76 3.22
N ASN A 78 21.62 10.84 2.73
CA ASN A 78 22.82 10.71 3.56
C ASN A 78 22.93 11.86 4.57
N CYS A 79 23.32 11.56 5.81
CA CYS A 79 23.49 12.52 6.89
C CYS A 79 24.52 13.63 6.57
N TYR A 80 25.53 13.31 5.76
CA TYR A 80 26.59 14.24 5.33
C TYR A 80 26.21 15.07 4.09
N SER A 81 25.00 14.90 3.55
CA SER A 81 24.52 15.75 2.46
C SER A 81 24.35 17.22 2.90
N PHE A 82 24.23 18.11 1.91
CA PHE A 82 23.95 19.55 2.09
C PHE A 82 22.52 19.84 2.64
N THR A 83 21.82 18.81 3.11
CA THR A 83 20.51 18.94 3.76
C THR A 83 20.63 19.65 5.10
N LYS A 84 19.76 20.66 5.31
CA LYS A 84 19.72 21.44 6.57
C LYS A 84 19.54 20.50 7.77
N LEU A 85 20.29 20.76 8.84
CA LEU A 85 20.31 19.93 10.08
C LEU A 85 18.90 19.61 10.61
N LYS A 86 17.98 20.58 10.55
CA LYS A 86 16.61 20.42 11.04
C LYS A 86 15.79 19.34 10.32
N PHE A 87 16.14 18.99 9.08
CA PHE A 87 15.42 18.00 8.28
C PHE A 87 16.00 16.60 8.39
N ARG A 88 17.24 16.45 8.88
CA ARG A 88 17.90 15.14 9.03
C ARG A 88 17.05 14.14 9.86
N PRO A 89 16.43 14.53 10.99
CA PRO A 89 15.54 13.64 11.72
C PRO A 89 14.34 13.10 10.92
N ASN A 90 13.96 13.74 9.81
CA ASN A 90 12.76 13.38 9.08
C ASN A 90 12.87 12.00 8.45
N LEU A 91 14.04 11.60 7.96
CA LEU A 91 14.23 10.25 7.41
C LEU A 91 13.97 9.19 8.49
N THR A 92 14.60 9.35 9.66
CA THR A 92 14.38 8.46 10.80
C THR A 92 12.91 8.41 11.19
N LYS A 93 12.28 9.58 11.35
CA LYS A 93 10.86 9.67 11.72
C LYS A 93 9.95 9.03 10.68
N TYR A 94 10.25 9.25 9.40
CA TYR A 94 9.48 8.72 8.27
C TYR A 94 9.51 7.19 8.25
N LEU A 95 10.68 6.57 8.36
CA LEU A 95 10.78 5.11 8.38
C LEU A 95 10.11 4.51 9.62
N ALA A 96 10.29 5.15 10.79
CA ALA A 96 9.62 4.74 12.02
C ALA A 96 8.08 4.85 11.92
N TYR A 97 7.60 5.91 11.27
CA TYR A 97 6.18 6.13 11.01
C TYR A 97 5.64 5.09 10.04
N LYS A 98 6.33 4.88 8.91
CA LYS A 98 5.95 3.91 7.89
C LYS A 98 5.84 2.50 8.49
N ALA A 99 6.85 2.05 9.23
CA ALA A 99 6.84 0.75 9.91
C ALA A 99 5.66 0.63 10.88
N ARG A 100 5.42 1.61 11.74
CA ARG A 100 4.29 1.57 12.69
C ARG A 100 2.92 1.64 12.04
N LYS A 101 2.80 2.33 10.90
CA LYS A 101 1.53 2.48 10.19
C LYS A 101 1.15 1.20 9.45
N ILE A 102 2.14 0.55 8.85
CA ILE A 102 1.94 -0.58 7.95
C ILE A 102 2.02 -1.91 8.68
N CYS A 103 3.05 -2.12 9.49
CA CYS A 103 3.37 -3.45 10.00
C CYS A 103 2.37 -3.96 11.04
N SER A 104 2.12 -5.28 10.99
CA SER A 104 1.51 -6.00 12.10
C SER A 104 2.49 -6.14 13.27
N ALA A 105 1.96 -6.34 14.49
CA ALA A 105 2.75 -6.32 15.73
C ALA A 105 3.92 -7.34 15.75
N ASP A 106 3.73 -8.50 15.13
CA ASP A 106 4.70 -9.58 14.98
C ASP A 106 5.90 -9.22 14.09
N VAL A 107 5.75 -8.27 13.17
CA VAL A 107 6.80 -7.86 12.22
C VAL A 107 7.40 -6.50 12.56
N LEU A 108 6.71 -5.72 13.39
CA LEU A 108 7.03 -4.33 13.66
C LEU A 108 8.45 -4.15 14.19
N GLU A 109 8.86 -4.95 15.18
CA GLU A 109 10.17 -4.81 15.81
C GLU A 109 11.30 -5.05 14.80
N HIS A 110 11.19 -6.12 14.00
CA HIS A 110 12.15 -6.43 12.95
C HIS A 110 12.26 -5.28 11.92
N GLN A 111 11.13 -4.67 11.54
CA GLN A 111 11.09 -3.57 10.58
C GLN A 111 11.68 -2.28 11.15
N LEU A 112 11.44 -2.00 12.44
CA LEU A 112 12.08 -0.87 13.12
C LEU A 112 13.59 -1.07 13.25
N GLN A 113 14.04 -2.29 13.53
CA GLN A 113 15.46 -2.63 13.58
C GLN A 113 16.12 -2.47 12.21
N TYR A 114 15.50 -2.99 11.15
CA TYR A 114 15.97 -2.80 9.78
C TYR A 114 16.10 -1.31 9.45
N ALA A 115 15.06 -0.50 9.71
CA ALA A 115 15.11 0.93 9.48
C ALA A 115 16.21 1.65 10.28
N ALA A 116 16.47 1.22 11.52
CA ALA A 116 17.52 1.79 12.36
C ALA A 116 18.92 1.49 11.80
N LEU A 117 19.15 0.26 11.33
CA LEU A 117 20.39 -0.15 10.69
C LEU A 117 20.62 0.61 9.38
N THR A 118 19.60 0.70 8.53
CA THR A 118 19.68 1.48 7.29
C THR A 118 20.07 2.92 7.58
N VAL A 119 19.36 3.61 8.47
CA VAL A 119 19.66 5.01 8.79
C VAL A 119 21.06 5.17 9.40
N HIS A 120 21.53 4.20 10.17
CA HIS A 120 22.90 4.20 10.68
C HIS A 120 23.94 4.11 9.54
N GLU A 121 23.74 3.26 8.54
CA GLU A 121 24.60 3.16 7.35
C GLU A 121 24.67 4.48 6.57
N TYR A 122 23.61 5.28 6.58
CA TYR A 122 23.57 6.62 5.99
C TYR A 122 24.24 7.72 6.85
N GLY A 123 24.97 7.36 7.91
CA GLY A 123 25.81 8.28 8.70
C GLY A 123 25.10 8.97 9.86
N TYR A 124 23.94 8.47 10.29
CA TYR A 124 23.20 9.03 11.42
C TYR A 124 23.66 8.40 12.74
N LEU A 125 23.88 9.23 13.76
CA LEU A 125 24.31 8.76 15.08
C LEU A 125 23.24 7.91 15.77
N GLY A 126 23.62 6.75 16.32
CA GLY A 126 22.68 5.80 16.93
C GLY A 126 21.81 6.38 18.05
N SER A 127 22.34 7.32 18.85
CA SER A 127 21.58 8.02 19.89
C SER A 127 20.45 8.89 19.32
N ILE A 128 20.72 9.58 18.21
CA ILE A 128 19.76 10.42 17.48
C ILE A 128 18.71 9.54 16.81
N VAL A 129 19.14 8.42 16.19
CA VAL A 129 18.24 7.43 15.59
C VAL A 129 17.26 6.90 16.63
N THR A 130 17.77 6.41 17.76
CA THR A 130 16.94 5.85 18.84
C THR A 130 15.94 6.87 19.37
N LYS A 131 16.39 8.13 19.59
CA LYS A 131 15.53 9.23 20.04
C LYS A 131 14.37 9.47 19.07
N HIS A 132 14.65 9.60 17.77
CA HIS A 132 13.64 9.94 16.78
C HIS A 132 12.75 8.75 16.39
N MET A 133 13.29 7.52 16.43
CA MET A 133 12.48 6.31 16.27
C MET A 133 11.43 6.21 17.38
N LYS A 134 11.80 6.44 18.65
CA LYS A 134 10.87 6.35 19.81
C LYS A 134 9.85 7.48 19.87
N ALA A 135 10.21 8.67 19.40
CA ALA A 135 9.33 9.84 19.43
C ALA A 135 8.10 9.71 18.50
N VAL A 136 8.17 8.83 17.50
CA VAL A 136 7.05 8.57 16.60
C VAL A 136 6.13 7.54 17.24
N GLN A 137 5.00 7.99 17.75
CA GLN A 137 3.91 7.13 18.19
C GLN A 137 2.69 7.43 17.31
N ILE A 138 2.03 6.39 16.83
CA ILE A 138 0.81 6.53 16.05
C ILE A 138 -0.34 6.27 17.01
N SER A 139 -1.28 7.21 17.13
CA SER A 139 -2.57 6.89 17.70
C SER A 139 -3.24 5.88 16.76
N VAL A 140 -3.37 4.64 17.21
CA VAL A 140 -4.24 3.68 16.53
C VAL A 140 -5.65 4.22 16.74
N GLY A 141 -6.11 5.04 15.81
CA GLY A 141 -7.50 5.40 15.76
C GLY A 141 -8.27 4.10 15.61
N ASN A 142 -9.00 3.69 16.64
CA ASN A 142 -10.15 2.80 16.50
C ASN A 142 -11.20 3.54 15.67
N GLN A 143 -10.90 3.85 14.41
CA GLN A 143 -11.93 4.17 13.45
C GLN A 143 -12.42 2.81 12.95
N GLU A 144 -13.42 2.26 13.64
CA GLU A 144 -14.46 1.56 12.91
C GLU A 144 -14.91 2.53 11.82
N PHE A 145 -14.37 2.33 10.61
CA PHE A 145 -14.97 2.96 9.44
C PHE A 145 -16.39 2.43 9.42
N GLU A 146 -17.38 3.30 9.71
CA GLU A 146 -18.75 3.02 9.32
C GLU A 146 -18.66 2.52 7.88
N ARG A 147 -19.10 1.28 7.65
CA ARG A 147 -19.11 0.66 6.34
C ARG A 147 -20.06 1.47 5.46
N LYS A 148 -19.57 2.55 4.86
CA LYS A 148 -20.33 3.29 3.87
C LYS A 148 -20.58 2.31 2.74
N PRO A 149 -21.83 2.14 2.28
CA PRO A 149 -22.10 1.30 1.13
C PRO A 149 -21.28 1.85 -0.05
N THR A 150 -20.26 1.11 -0.46
CA THR A 150 -19.45 1.46 -1.63
C THR A 150 -20.29 1.21 -2.87
N SER A 151 -21.11 2.18 -3.26
CA SER A 151 -21.80 2.16 -4.56
C SER A 151 -20.86 2.73 -5.62
N MET A 152 -20.53 1.94 -6.63
CA MET A 152 -19.87 2.43 -7.84
C MET A 152 -20.97 2.89 -8.82
N LEU A 153 -20.99 4.18 -9.15
CA LEU A 153 -21.90 4.72 -10.15
C LEU A 153 -21.30 4.50 -11.54
N LEU A 154 -21.85 3.54 -12.29
CA LEU A 154 -21.50 3.33 -13.69
C LEU A 154 -22.24 4.34 -14.55
N LEU A 155 -21.59 5.46 -14.87
CA LEU A 155 -22.10 6.40 -15.86
C LEU A 155 -21.84 5.84 -17.26
N HIS A 156 -22.83 5.17 -17.84
CA HIS A 156 -22.81 4.75 -19.24
C HIS A 156 -23.43 5.85 -20.11
N LYS A 157 -22.68 6.38 -21.08
CA LYS A 157 -23.04 7.59 -21.85
C LYS A 157 -24.30 7.45 -22.73
N GLU A 158 -24.83 6.24 -22.94
CA GLU A 158 -25.93 6.02 -23.91
C GLU A 158 -27.26 5.55 -23.30
N TYR A 159 -27.37 5.36 -21.98
CA TYR A 159 -28.65 5.05 -21.33
C TYR A 159 -28.86 5.97 -20.13
N LYS A 160 -30.02 6.65 -20.08
CA LYS A 160 -30.43 7.60 -19.02
C LYS A 160 -30.67 6.97 -17.63
N VAL A 161 -30.25 5.73 -17.41
CA VAL A 161 -30.48 5.01 -16.14
C VAL A 161 -29.12 4.70 -15.51
N ALA A 162 -28.81 5.40 -14.43
CA ALA A 162 -27.70 5.06 -13.56
C ALA A 162 -28.10 3.88 -12.67
N GLU A 163 -27.65 2.68 -12.98
CA GLU A 163 -27.81 1.54 -12.07
C GLU A 163 -26.73 1.57 -10.99
N SER A 164 -27.15 1.54 -9.73
CA SER A 164 -26.27 1.40 -8.58
C SER A 164 -26.06 -0.08 -8.29
N LEU A 165 -24.86 -0.60 -8.55
CA LEU A 165 -24.53 -1.98 -8.22
C LEU A 165 -24.19 -2.08 -6.74
N VAL A 166 -25.19 -2.38 -5.90
CA VAL A 166 -24.99 -2.66 -4.48
C VAL A 166 -24.72 -4.15 -4.30
N ARG A 167 -23.44 -4.56 -4.30
CA ARG A 167 -23.09 -5.93 -3.86
C ARG A 167 -23.09 -5.99 -2.33
N ARG A 168 -24.05 -6.71 -1.75
CA ARG A 168 -23.97 -7.19 -0.36
C ARG A 168 -23.10 -8.45 -0.36
N PRO A 169 -22.04 -8.56 0.46
CA PRO A 169 -21.45 -9.86 0.73
C PRO A 169 -22.50 -10.68 1.50
N SER A 170 -22.86 -11.84 0.98
CA SER A 170 -23.73 -12.78 1.69
C SER A 170 -23.00 -13.27 2.94
N SER A 171 -23.54 -12.94 4.11
CA SER A 171 -23.18 -13.58 5.37
C SER A 171 -23.66 -15.03 5.31
N SER A 172 -22.75 -15.95 5.01
CA SER A 172 -22.97 -17.38 5.20
C SER A 172 -22.28 -17.80 6.50
N ILE A 173 -23.10 -18.28 7.43
CA ILE A 173 -22.78 -18.90 8.73
C ILE A 173 -22.03 -20.21 8.51
#